data_AF-A0A7G1IRY2-F1
#
_entry.id   AF-A0A7G1IRY2-F1
#
_cell.length_a   1.000
_cell.length_b   1.000
_cell.length_c   1.000
_cell.angle_alpha   90.00
_cell.angle_beta   90.00
_cell.angle_gamma   90.00
#
_symmetry.space_group_name_H-M   'P 1'
#
loop_
_entity.id
_entity.type
_entity.pdbx_description
1 polymer ?
#
loop_
_entity_poly.entity_id
_entity_poly.type
_entity_poly.pdbx_seq_one_letter_code
_entity_poly.pdbx_strand_id
1 'polypeptide(L)'
;MAGDHHPAERDRILARMTARSVTKTRAPRTYLLSGMLRCGRCGNRLFSQARHNNPTNRVRRYVCLKGPDHGGCGRLTVVAQPVEELLTDAVLTRLDSRSSPTP
;
A
#
# COMPACT_ATOMS: atom_id res chain seq x y z
N MET A 1 13.21 -14.00 26.28
CA MET A 1 14.15 -13.40 25.30
C MET A 1 13.39 -12.31 24.57
N ALA A 2 13.51 -11.07 25.05
CA ALA A 2 12.70 -9.92 24.69
C ALA A 2 12.98 -9.46 23.25
N GLY A 3 11.92 -9.17 22.50
CA GLY A 3 11.99 -8.34 21.30
C GLY A 3 11.92 -6.87 21.69
N ASP A 4 12.90 -6.41 22.47
CA ASP A 4 13.08 -4.99 22.71
C ASP A 4 13.67 -4.39 21.44
N HIS A 5 12.83 -3.73 20.63
CA HIS A 5 13.38 -2.73 19.72
C HIS A 5 13.89 -1.59 20.59
N HIS A 6 15.16 -1.71 20.98
CA HIS A 6 15.91 -0.70 21.71
C HIS A 6 15.68 0.66 21.02
N PRO A 7 15.49 1.78 21.74
CA PRO A 7 15.23 3.08 21.11
C PRO A 7 16.24 3.43 20.00
N ALA A 8 17.49 3.00 20.14
CA ALA A 8 18.49 3.15 19.08
C ALA A 8 18.19 2.36 17.79
N GLU A 9 17.50 1.21 17.84
CA GLU A 9 17.05 0.46 16.67
C GLU A 9 15.93 1.21 15.94
N ARG A 10 14.93 1.71 16.68
CA ARG A 10 13.88 2.58 16.13
C ARG A 10 14.48 3.81 15.47
N ASP A 11 15.42 4.48 16.13
CA ASP A 11 16.06 5.69 15.62
C ASP A 11 16.93 5.39 14.39
N ARG A 12 17.59 4.22 14.32
CA ARG A 12 18.28 3.74 13.11
C ARG A 12 17.32 3.53 11.93
N ILE A 13 16.15 2.95 12.18
CA ILE A 13 15.11 2.76 11.13
C ILE A 13 14.62 4.12 10.63
N LEU A 14 14.29 5.03 11.55
CA LEU A 14 13.85 6.39 11.21
C LEU A 14 14.93 7.16 10.45
N ALA A 15 16.18 7.12 10.90
CA ALA A 15 17.32 7.73 10.22
C ALA A 15 17.52 7.16 8.80
N ARG A 16 17.30 5.86 8.60
CA ARG A 16 17.38 5.24 7.27
C ARG A 16 16.21 5.64 6.36
N MET A 17 15.02 5.85 6.92
CA MET A 17 13.85 6.35 6.19
C MET A 17 14.04 7.83 5.80
N THR A 18 14.55 8.68 6.70
CA THR A 18 14.82 10.10 6.43
C THR A 18 16.00 10.29 5.47
N ALA A 19 17.09 9.54 5.62
CA ALA A 19 18.20 9.59 4.66
C ALA A 19 17.76 9.23 3.24
N ARG A 20 16.77 8.33 3.10
CA ARG A 20 16.17 7.97 1.80
C ARG A 20 15.15 8.98 1.29
N SER A 21 14.54 9.80 2.15
CA SER A 21 13.62 10.87 1.71
C SER A 21 14.38 12.06 1.11
N VAL A 22 15.60 12.31 1.59
CA VAL A 22 16.47 13.40 1.12
C VAL A 22 16.97 13.20 -0.31
N THR A 23 17.20 11.97 -0.76
CA THR A 23 17.85 11.73 -2.06
C THR A 23 16.94 11.94 -3.29
N LYS A 24 15.65 12.30 -3.14
CA LYS A 24 14.65 12.47 -4.23
C LYS A 24 14.57 11.31 -5.25
N THR A 25 15.29 10.21 -5.04
CA THR A 25 15.52 9.16 -6.05
C THR A 25 14.30 8.28 -6.25
N ARG A 26 13.33 8.36 -5.33
CA ARG A 26 12.05 7.66 -5.45
C ARG A 26 10.95 8.60 -4.97
N ALA A 27 10.17 9.12 -5.91
CA ALA A 27 8.87 9.67 -5.56
C ALA A 27 8.12 8.62 -4.71
N PRO A 28 7.42 9.02 -3.63
CA PRO A 28 6.62 8.10 -2.85
C PRO A 28 5.71 7.31 -3.81
N ARG A 29 5.71 5.98 -3.67
CA ARG A 29 4.95 5.12 -4.60
C ARG A 29 3.49 5.52 -4.49
N THR A 30 2.96 6.15 -5.54
CA THR A 30 1.57 6.64 -5.60
C THR A 30 0.54 5.52 -5.50
N TYR A 31 0.95 4.26 -5.63
CA TYR A 31 0.10 3.08 -5.49
C TYR A 31 0.81 2.06 -4.60
N LEU A 32 0.55 2.14 -3.30
CA LEU A 32 1.22 1.30 -2.31
C LEU A 32 0.87 -0.19 -2.46
N LEU A 33 -0.32 -0.49 -2.97
CA LEU A 33 -0.89 -1.85 -2.98
C LEU A 33 -0.87 -2.52 -4.36
N SER A 34 -0.24 -1.89 -5.35
CA SER A 34 -0.18 -2.42 -6.71
C SER A 34 0.47 -3.81 -6.72
N GLY A 35 -0.24 -4.82 -7.23
CA GLY A 35 0.25 -6.20 -7.30
C GLY A 35 0.09 -7.01 -6.00
N MET A 36 -0.36 -6.40 -4.90
CA MET A 36 -0.69 -7.08 -3.65
C MET A 36 -2.16 -7.48 -3.60
N LEU A 37 -3.05 -6.58 -4.07
CA LEU A 37 -4.48 -6.85 -4.09
C LEU A 37 -4.83 -7.95 -5.10
N ARG A 38 -5.77 -8.81 -4.72
CA ARG A 38 -6.31 -9.89 -5.55
C ARG A 38 -7.79 -9.66 -5.83
N CYS A 39 -8.22 -10.09 -7.01
CA CYS A 39 -9.63 -10.06 -7.38
C CYS A 39 -10.38 -11.13 -6.60
N GLY A 40 -11.36 -10.74 -5.77
CA GLY A 40 -12.22 -11.71 -5.07
C GLY A 40 -13.09 -12.57 -5.99
N ARG A 41 -13.17 -12.25 -7.29
CA ARG A 41 -13.95 -13.05 -8.27
C ARG A 41 -13.10 -14.10 -9.00
N CYS A 42 -11.88 -13.76 -9.40
CA CYS A 42 -11.05 -14.66 -10.22
C CYS A 42 -9.61 -14.88 -9.69
N GLY A 43 -9.27 -14.34 -8.52
CA GLY A 43 -7.95 -14.51 -7.89
C GLY A 43 -6.78 -13.76 -8.53
N ASN A 44 -6.96 -13.18 -9.73
CA ASN A 44 -5.89 -12.44 -10.40
C ASN A 44 -5.51 -11.14 -9.69
N ARG A 45 -4.27 -10.68 -9.91
CA ARG A 45 -3.77 -9.43 -9.32
C ARG A 45 -4.57 -8.23 -9.81
N LEU A 46 -4.79 -7.26 -8.94
CA LEU A 46 -5.27 -5.95 -9.35
C LEU A 46 -4.09 -5.05 -9.71
N PHE A 47 -4.28 -4.26 -10.76
CA PHE A 47 -3.31 -3.34 -11.30
C PHE A 47 -3.71 -1.90 -11.03
N SER A 48 -2.73 -1.02 -10.88
CA SER A 48 -2.96 0.40 -10.69
C SER A 48 -3.43 1.04 -11.99
N GLN A 49 -4.49 1.85 -11.92
CA GLN A 49 -4.97 2.62 -13.06
C GLN A 49 -5.47 3.98 -12.58
N ALA A 50 -5.12 5.03 -13.31
CA ALA A 50 -5.75 6.33 -13.15
C ALA A 50 -6.91 6.49 -14.14
N ARG A 51 -8.01 7.08 -13.67
CA ARG A 51 -8.99 7.71 -14.56
C ARG A 51 -8.82 9.21 -14.53
N HIS A 52 -8.84 9.79 -15.72
CA HIS A 52 -9.04 11.22 -15.91
C HIS A 52 -10.55 11.41 -15.97
N ASN A 53 -11.16 11.86 -14.86
CA ASN A 53 -12.59 12.16 -14.84
C ASN A 53 -12.86 13.59 -15.33
N ASN A 54 -11.88 14.50 -15.19
CA ASN A 54 -11.81 15.80 -15.86
C ASN A 54 -10.31 16.23 -15.93
N PRO A 55 -9.96 17.37 -16.57
CA PRO A 55 -8.57 17.81 -16.71
C PRO A 55 -7.81 18.01 -15.38
N THR A 56 -8.53 18.22 -14.28
CA THR A 56 -7.96 18.58 -12.97
C THR A 56 -8.05 17.45 -11.94
N ASN A 57 -8.90 16.45 -12.15
CA ASN A 57 -9.22 15.38 -11.19
C ASN A 57 -8.81 14.02 -11.75
N ARG A 58 -7.73 13.50 -11.18
CA ARG A 58 -7.22 12.15 -11.42
C ARG A 58 -7.67 11.22 -10.29
N VAL A 59 -8.56 10.27 -10.59
CA VAL A 59 -8.99 9.26 -9.61
C VAL A 59 -8.10 8.02 -9.74
N ARG A 60 -7.44 7.66 -8.63
CA ARG A 60 -6.61 6.45 -8.52
C ARG A 60 -7.50 5.22 -8.24
N ARG A 61 -7.26 4.12 -8.96
CA ARG A 61 -8.03 2.88 -8.84
C ARG A 61 -7.16 1.65 -8.95
N TYR A 62 -7.61 0.55 -8.35
CA TYR A 62 -7.08 -0.79 -8.58
C TYR A 62 -8.09 -1.59 -9.41
N VAL A 63 -7.64 -2.15 -10.52
CA VAL A 63 -8.48 -2.77 -11.55
C VAL A 63 -8.02 -4.19 -11.85
N CYS A 64 -8.97 -5.11 -11.97
CA CYS A 64 -8.71 -6.44 -12.49
C CYS A 64 -8.71 -6.36 -14.02
N LEU A 65 -7.55 -6.14 -14.63
CA LEU A 65 -7.44 -5.92 -16.08
C LEU A 65 -7.70 -7.21 -16.85
N LYS A 66 -8.62 -7.15 -17.81
CA LYS A 66 -8.82 -8.20 -18.82
C LYS A 66 -7.88 -7.95 -19.99
N GLY A 67 -7.31 -9.02 -20.55
CA GLY A 67 -6.46 -8.96 -21.74
C GLY A 67 -5.35 -10.01 -21.70
N PRO A 68 -4.67 -10.23 -22.84
CA PRO A 68 -3.61 -11.23 -22.96
C PRO A 68 -2.45 -10.98 -21.98
N ASP A 69 -2.14 -9.71 -21.68
CA ASP A 69 -1.02 -9.34 -20.79
C ASP A 69 -1.34 -9.46 -19.29
N HIS A 70 -2.63 -9.58 -18.92
CA HIS A 70 -3.06 -9.44 -17.53
C HIS A 70 -3.91 -10.60 -17.00
N GLY A 71 -4.58 -11.35 -17.87
CA GLY A 71 -5.37 -12.54 -17.51
C GLY A 71 -6.58 -12.31 -16.60
N GLY A 72 -6.86 -11.08 -16.17
CA GLY A 72 -7.96 -10.75 -15.25
C GLY A 72 -9.35 -10.82 -15.90
N CYS A 73 -10.38 -10.78 -15.07
CA CYS A 73 -11.76 -10.93 -15.53
C CYS A 73 -12.40 -9.60 -16.00
N GLY A 74 -11.81 -8.45 -15.69
CA GLY A 74 -12.40 -7.14 -16.04
C GLY A 74 -13.53 -6.68 -15.11
N ARG A 75 -13.92 -7.47 -14.11
CA ARG A 75 -15.17 -7.27 -13.35
C ARG A 75 -15.01 -6.64 -11.97
N LEU A 76 -13.78 -6.38 -11.53
CA LEU A 76 -13.51 -5.75 -10.24
C LEU A 76 -12.67 -4.49 -10.43
N THR A 77 -13.19 -3.38 -9.94
CA THR A 77 -12.50 -2.10 -9.82
C THR A 77 -12.79 -1.54 -8.45
N VAL A 78 -11.76 -1.05 -7.76
CA VAL A 78 -11.90 -0.37 -6.47
C VAL A 78 -11.17 0.97 -6.52
N VAL A 79 -11.74 2.00 -5.89
CA VAL A 79 -11.06 3.29 -5.72
C VAL A 79 -9.90 3.08 -4.74
N ALA A 80 -8.72 3.63 -5.06
CA ALA A 80 -7.52 3.34 -4.30
C ALA A 80 -7.56 3.92 -2.88
N GLN A 81 -8.01 5.17 -2.73
CA GLN A 81 -7.92 5.89 -1.46
C GLN A 81 -8.64 5.18 -0.30
N PRO A 82 -9.93 4.81 -0.38
CA PRO A 82 -10.59 4.16 0.76
C PRO A 82 -9.97 2.81 1.15
N VAL A 83 -9.47 2.06 0.16
CA VAL A 83 -8.81 0.76 0.39
C VAL A 83 -7.45 0.96 1.07
N GLU A 84 -6.71 1.98 0.65
CA GLU A 84 -5.42 2.32 1.23
C GLU A 84 -5.57 2.83 2.67
N GLU A 85 -6.56 3.67 2.95
CA GLU A 85 -6.87 4.15 4.29
C GLU A 85 -7.21 2.99 5.23
N LEU A 86 -8.17 2.14 4.84
CA LEU A 86 -8.56 0.96 5.61
C LEU A 86 -7.37 0.04 5.94
N LEU A 87 -6.53 -0.25 4.95
CA LEU A 87 -5.38 -1.12 5.15
C LEU A 87 -4.27 -0.46 5.98
N THR A 88 -4.10 0.85 5.85
CA THR A 88 -3.15 1.60 6.67
C THR A 88 -3.57 1.52 8.14
N ASP A 89 -4.83 1.79 8.44
CA ASP A 89 -5.37 1.73 9.80
C ASP A 89 -5.25 0.32 10.41
N ALA A 90 -5.58 -0.71 9.63
CA ALA A 90 -5.46 -2.10 10.08
C ALA A 90 -4.00 -2.49 10.36
N VAL A 91 -3.05 -2.05 9.53
CA VAL A 91 -1.62 -2.31 9.74
C VAL A 91 -1.12 -1.59 10.99
N LEU A 92 -1.45 -0.31 11.16
CA LEU A 92 -1.03 0.47 12.33
C LEU A 92 -1.59 -0.13 13.62
N THR A 93 -2.89 -0.47 13.64
CA THR A 93 -3.53 -1.14 14.79
C THR A 93 -2.82 -2.46 15.16
N ARG A 94 -2.41 -3.24 14.15
CA ARG A 94 -1.70 -4.51 14.39
C ARG A 94 -0.27 -4.31 14.88
N LEU A 95 0.39 -3.24 14.49
CA LEU A 95 1.73 -2.91 14.98
C LEU A 95 1.68 -2.43 16.42
N ASP A 96 0.73 -1.56 16.76
CA ASP A 96 0.56 -1.02 18.11
C ASP A 96 0.29 -2.13 19.13
N SER A 97 -0.65 -3.04 18.82
CA SER A 97 -0.99 -4.19 19.68
C SER A 97 0.14 -5.21 19.88
N ARG A 98 1.14 -5.26 18.99
CA ARG A 98 2.34 -6.10 19.18
C ARG A 98 3.42 -5.41 20.02
N SER A 99 3.40 -4.07 20.06
CA SER A 99 4.44 -3.27 20.73
C SER A 99 4.14 -2.99 22.20
N SER A 100 2.89 -3.14 22.64
CA SER A 100 2.54 -3.05 24.05
C SER A 100 3.01 -4.33 24.78
N PRO A 101 3.90 -4.24 25.79
CA PRO A 101 4.15 -5.37 26.68
C PRO A 101 2.83 -5.73 27.36
N THR A 102 2.41 -6.98 27.23
CA THR A 102 1.22 -7.51 27.92
C THR A 102 1.54 -7.61 29.42
N PRO A 103 0.63 -7.23 30.35
CA PRO A 103 0.87 -7.38 31.79
C PRO A 103 1.02 -8.83 32.21
#